data_AF-A0A0S8B0N7-F1
#
_entry.id   AF-A0A0S8B0N7-F1
#
_cell.length_a   1.000
_cell.length_b   1.000
_cell.length_c   1.000
_cell.angle_alpha   90.00
_cell.angle_beta   90.00
_cell.angle_gamma   90.00
#
_symmetry.space_group_name_H-M   'P 1'
#
loop_
_entity.id
_entity.type
_entity.pdbx_description
1 polymer ?
#
loop_
_entity_poly.entity_id
_entity_poly.type
_entity_poly.pdbx_seq_one_letter_code
_entity_poly.pdbx_strand_id
1 'polypeptide(L)'
;MSAETGAKRGWRRVRRALGWVAVVAVALLVVSILAFREVRFVLRAAYEEARILLAREPIERLLEDPAVPSAERDRFRLVIEARDFGRDSLGLDAGDTYTTYADVGRDTLLLVLTAAPRDALEPYTWWYPIV
;
A
#
# COMPACT_ATOMS: atom_id res chain seq x y z
N MET A 1 45.90 35.23 -4.12
CA MET A 1 45.49 34.09 -4.97
C MET A 1 45.68 32.73 -4.28
N SER A 2 45.28 32.56 -3.00
CA SER A 2 45.48 31.31 -2.23
C SER A 2 44.23 30.83 -1.47
N ALA A 3 43.13 31.59 -1.49
CA ALA A 3 41.92 31.27 -0.73
C ALA A 3 40.90 30.37 -1.49
N GLU A 4 40.87 30.43 -2.82
CA GLU A 4 39.88 29.67 -3.63
C GLU A 4 40.15 28.15 -3.70
N THR A 5 41.39 27.72 -3.47
CA THR A 5 41.82 26.31 -3.54
C THR A 5 41.36 25.50 -2.33
N GLY A 6 41.19 26.14 -1.16
CA GLY A 6 40.73 25.50 0.08
C GLY A 6 39.25 25.11 0.04
N ALA A 7 38.38 26.01 -0.42
CA ALA A 7 36.94 25.78 -0.53
C ALA A 7 36.61 24.64 -1.51
N LYS A 8 37.28 24.60 -2.67
CA LYS A 8 37.11 23.54 -3.69
C LYS A 8 37.58 22.16 -3.19
N ARG A 9 38.61 22.09 -2.33
CA ARG A 9 39.05 20.84 -1.66
C ARG A 9 38.08 20.37 -0.57
N GLY A 10 37.49 21.30 0.20
CA GLY A 10 36.47 20.99 1.21
C GLY A 10 35.23 20.37 0.58
N TRP A 11 34.70 20.99 -0.47
CA TRP A 11 33.51 20.52 -1.19
C TRP A 11 33.67 19.12 -1.79
N ARG A 12 34.86 18.81 -2.35
CA ARG A 12 35.17 17.48 -2.88
C ARG A 12 35.24 16.39 -1.79
N ARG A 13 35.70 16.73 -0.59
CA ARG A 13 35.71 15.81 0.56
C ARG A 13 34.31 15.55 1.10
N VAL A 14 33.48 16.60 1.23
CA VAL A 14 32.07 16.48 1.65
C VAL A 14 31.27 15.63 0.67
N ARG A 15 31.40 15.86 -0.64
CA ARG A 15 30.75 15.02 -1.67
C ARG A 15 31.17 13.55 -1.60
N ARG A 16 32.45 13.26 -1.32
CA ARG A 16 32.95 11.89 -1.17
C ARG A 16 32.41 11.24 0.10
N ALA A 17 32.36 11.97 1.20
CA ALA A 17 31.77 11.48 2.45
C ALA A 17 30.28 11.18 2.29
N LEU A 18 29.50 12.09 1.67
CA LEU A 18 28.10 11.86 1.33
C LEU A 18 27.92 10.63 0.42
N GLY A 19 28.80 10.46 -0.57
CA GLY A 19 28.79 9.26 -1.42
C GLY A 19 29.00 7.97 -0.62
N TRP A 20 29.98 7.94 0.29
CA TRP A 20 30.22 6.78 1.16
C TRP A 20 29.06 6.51 2.12
N VAL A 21 28.47 7.55 2.71
CA VAL A 21 27.28 7.42 3.57
C VAL A 21 26.13 6.81 2.78
N ALA A 22 25.88 7.27 1.56
CA ALA A 22 24.85 6.68 0.70
C ALA A 22 25.14 5.21 0.38
N VAL A 23 26.38 4.86 0.05
CA VAL A 23 26.78 3.47 -0.22
C VAL A 23 26.57 2.58 1.01
N VAL A 24 26.99 3.03 2.20
CA VAL A 24 26.79 2.28 3.45
C VAL A 24 25.30 2.12 3.76
N ALA A 25 24.51 3.18 3.59
CA ALA A 25 23.06 3.12 3.79
C ALA A 25 22.37 2.12 2.85
N VAL A 26 22.74 2.12 1.57
CA VAL A 26 22.23 1.16 0.58
C VAL A 26 22.67 -0.27 0.94
N ALA A 27 23.93 -0.47 1.32
CA ALA A 27 24.42 -1.79 1.74
C ALA A 27 23.65 -2.32 2.96
N LEU A 28 23.42 -1.48 3.98
CA LEU A 28 22.63 -1.84 5.15
C LEU A 28 21.18 -2.17 4.79
N LEU A 29 20.55 -1.42 3.88
CA LEU A 29 19.21 -1.70 3.39
C LEU A 29 19.16 -3.07 2.67
N VAL A 30 20.11 -3.33 1.78
CA VAL A 30 20.19 -4.60 1.04
C VAL A 30 20.39 -5.77 2.01
N VAL A 31 21.31 -5.65 2.97
CA VAL A 31 21.52 -6.67 4.01
C VAL A 31 20.23 -6.90 4.81
N SER A 32 19.51 -5.83 5.17
CA SER A 32 18.26 -5.93 5.93
C SER A 32 17.16 -6.67 5.14
N ILE A 33 17.03 -6.39 3.84
CA ILE A 33 16.07 -7.07 2.97
C ILE A 33 16.39 -8.56 2.85
N LEU A 34 17.68 -8.92 2.76
CA LEU A 34 18.10 -10.30 2.63
C LEU A 34 17.96 -11.08 3.95
N ALA A 35 18.31 -10.45 5.08
CA ALA A 35 18.35 -11.10 6.38
C ALA A 35 16.96 -11.22 7.03
N PHE A 36 16.08 -10.23 6.88
CA PHE A 36 14.81 -10.17 7.61
C PHE A 36 13.60 -10.43 6.70
N ARG A 37 12.67 -11.28 7.14
CA ARG A 37 11.45 -11.62 6.38
C ARG A 37 10.39 -10.53 6.52
N GLU A 38 10.38 -9.90 7.68
CA GLU A 38 9.48 -8.82 8.11
C GLU A 38 9.69 -7.58 7.25
N VAL A 39 10.96 -7.24 6.97
CA VAL A 39 11.31 -6.12 6.07
C VAL A 39 10.77 -6.38 4.66
N ARG A 40 10.96 -7.59 4.13
CA ARG A 40 10.42 -7.97 2.81
C ARG A 40 8.89 -7.93 2.78
N PHE A 41 8.25 -8.37 3.86
CA PHE A 41 6.80 -8.32 4.00
C PHE A 41 6.28 -6.88 3.94
N VAL A 42 6.84 -5.97 4.75
CA VAL A 42 6.42 -4.56 4.78
C VAL A 42 6.67 -3.87 3.45
N LEU A 43 7.83 -4.11 2.80
CA LEU A 43 8.11 -3.56 1.48
C LEU A 43 7.14 -4.07 0.42
N ARG A 44 6.78 -5.36 0.45
CA ARG A 44 5.77 -5.93 -0.45
C ARG A 44 4.40 -5.31 -0.19
N ALA A 45 3.99 -5.18 1.07
CA ALA A 45 2.72 -4.58 1.44
C ALA A 45 2.62 -3.13 0.97
N ALA A 46 3.64 -2.31 1.23
CA ALA A 46 3.70 -0.92 0.77
C ALA A 46 3.65 -0.80 -0.76
N TYR A 47 4.34 -1.70 -1.47
CA TYR A 47 4.31 -1.73 -2.93
C TYR A 47 2.93 -2.08 -3.49
N GLU A 48 2.27 -3.12 -2.96
CA GLU A 48 0.93 -3.50 -3.44
C GLU A 48 -0.14 -2.47 -3.06
N GLU A 49 -0.07 -1.89 -1.87
CA GLU A 49 -0.95 -0.80 -1.45
C GLU A 49 -0.81 0.41 -2.37
N ALA A 50 0.43 0.83 -2.66
CA ALA A 50 0.68 1.93 -3.59
C ALA A 50 0.10 1.64 -4.98
N ARG A 51 0.18 0.39 -5.47
CA ARG A 51 -0.43 0.00 -6.74
C ARG A 51 -1.95 0.13 -6.72
N ILE A 52 -2.61 -0.30 -5.64
CA ILE A 52 -4.07 -0.19 -5.48
C ILE A 52 -4.48 1.29 -5.45
N LEU A 53 -3.79 2.11 -4.65
CA LEU A 53 -4.09 3.53 -4.51
C LEU A 53 -3.88 4.31 -5.81
N LEU A 54 -2.91 3.92 -6.63
CA LEU A 54 -2.66 4.53 -7.94
C LEU A 54 -3.64 4.06 -9.03
N ALA A 55 -4.20 2.85 -8.89
CA ALA A 55 -5.13 2.26 -9.86
C ALA A 55 -6.61 2.58 -9.56
N ARG A 56 -6.91 3.29 -8.46
CA ARG A 56 -8.29 3.57 -8.05
C ARG A 56 -8.98 4.55 -9.00
N GLU A 57 -10.23 4.25 -9.32
CA GLU A 57 -11.11 5.06 -10.15
C GLU A 57 -12.45 5.30 -9.44
N PRO A 58 -13.07 6.49 -9.56
CA PRO A 58 -14.40 6.75 -9.02
C PRO A 58 -15.43 5.83 -9.66
N ILE A 59 -16.29 5.22 -8.84
CA ILE A 59 -17.32 4.28 -9.30
C ILE A 59 -18.31 5.00 -10.23
N GLU A 60 -18.63 6.27 -9.97
CA GLU A 60 -19.51 7.08 -10.79
C GLU A 60 -18.98 7.21 -12.23
N ARG A 61 -17.66 7.40 -12.39
CA ARG A 61 -17.02 7.44 -13.71
C ARG A 61 -17.10 6.07 -14.40
N LEU A 62 -16.89 4.98 -13.67
CA LEU A 62 -16.95 3.62 -14.22
C LEU A 62 -18.37 3.22 -14.65
N LEU A 63 -19.40 3.75 -14.00
CA LEU A 63 -20.80 3.51 -14.40
C LEU A 63 -21.14 4.15 -15.75
N GLU A 64 -20.49 5.27 -16.09
CA GLU A 64 -20.65 5.98 -17.35
C GLU A 64 -19.82 5.36 -18.49
N ASP A 65 -18.80 4.56 -18.18
CA ASP A 65 -17.91 3.96 -19.16
C ASP A 65 -18.59 2.78 -19.89
N PRO A 66 -18.78 2.86 -21.23
CA PRO A 66 -19.37 1.77 -22.00
C PRO A 66 -18.49 0.51 -22.05
N ALA A 67 -17.18 0.62 -21.79
CA ALA A 67 -16.25 -0.50 -21.79
C ALA A 67 -16.39 -1.42 -20.57
N VAL A 68 -17.01 -0.94 -19.48
CA VAL A 68 -17.20 -1.74 -18.27
C VAL A 68 -18.26 -2.83 -18.51
N PRO A 69 -17.97 -4.12 -18.23
CA PRO A 69 -18.94 -5.21 -18.36
C PRO A 69 -20.24 -4.96 -17.57
N SER A 70 -21.38 -5.41 -18.09
CA SER A 70 -22.68 -5.21 -17.44
C SER A 70 -22.73 -5.77 -16.02
N ALA A 71 -22.16 -6.96 -15.80
CA ALA A 71 -22.09 -7.59 -14.48
C ALA A 71 -21.29 -6.78 -13.45
N GLU A 72 -20.23 -6.08 -13.87
CA GLU A 72 -19.48 -5.19 -12.99
C GLU A 72 -20.26 -3.91 -12.70
N ARG A 73 -20.93 -3.34 -13.69
CA ARG A 73 -21.82 -2.18 -13.48
C ARG A 73 -22.96 -2.48 -12.50
N ASP A 74 -23.52 -3.68 -12.54
CA ASP A 74 -24.57 -4.09 -11.59
C ASP A 74 -24.01 -4.15 -10.15
N ARG A 75 -22.79 -4.64 -9.96
CA ARG A 75 -22.12 -4.66 -8.65
C ARG A 75 -21.82 -3.24 -8.16
N PHE A 76 -21.36 -2.36 -9.04
CA PHE A 76 -21.12 -0.95 -8.70
C PHE A 76 -22.40 -0.24 -8.25
N ARG A 77 -23.52 -0.44 -8.95
CA ARG A 77 -24.81 0.12 -8.51
C ARG A 77 -25.21 -0.41 -7.14
N LEU A 78 -25.08 -1.71 -6.90
CA LEU A 78 -25.37 -2.31 -5.60
C LEU A 78 -24.55 -1.69 -4.45
N VAL A 79 -23.27 -1.41 -4.68
CA VAL A 79 -22.40 -0.76 -3.67
C VAL A 79 -22.91 0.65 -3.34
N ILE A 80 -23.26 1.44 -4.35
CA ILE A 80 -23.79 2.80 -4.15
C ILE A 80 -25.15 2.75 -3.44
N GLU A 81 -26.06 1.88 -3.86
CA GLU A 81 -27.37 1.69 -3.22
C GLU A 81 -27.24 1.27 -1.76
N ALA A 82 -26.32 0.36 -1.45
CA ALA A 82 -26.06 -0.07 -0.07
C ALA A 82 -25.50 1.07 0.79
N ARG A 83 -24.61 1.89 0.21
CA ARG A 83 -24.07 3.09 0.87
C ARG A 83 -25.16 4.12 1.15
N ASP A 84 -26.01 4.39 0.17
CA ASP A 84 -27.11 5.34 0.29
C ASP A 84 -28.15 4.85 1.32
N PHE A 85 -28.46 3.55 1.35
CA PHE A 85 -29.28 2.96 2.40
C PHE A 85 -28.67 3.16 3.80
N GLY A 86 -27.37 2.90 3.96
CA GLY A 86 -26.67 3.11 5.23
C GLY A 86 -26.77 4.56 5.72
N ARG A 87 -26.61 5.53 4.82
CA ARG A 87 -26.75 6.95 5.14
C ARG A 87 -28.20 7.34 5.43
N ASP A 88 -29.11 7.04 4.51
CA ASP A 88 -30.44 7.64 4.46
C ASP A 88 -31.44 6.89 5.36
N SER A 89 -31.24 5.58 5.56
CA SER A 89 -32.15 4.73 6.36
C SER A 89 -31.59 4.38 7.73
N LEU A 90 -30.27 4.20 7.85
CA LEU A 90 -29.64 3.81 9.12
C LEU A 90 -28.95 4.99 9.84
N GLY A 91 -28.84 6.15 9.20
CA GLY A 91 -28.19 7.33 9.78
C GLY A 91 -26.68 7.18 9.96
N LEU A 92 -26.03 6.30 9.18
CA LEU A 92 -24.59 6.10 9.22
C LEU A 92 -23.87 7.24 8.47
N ASP A 93 -22.72 7.67 8.99
CA ASP A 93 -21.84 8.56 8.25
C ASP A 93 -21.06 7.76 7.20
N ALA A 94 -21.58 7.76 5.96
CA ALA A 94 -20.97 7.03 4.86
C ALA A 94 -19.67 7.68 4.36
N GLY A 95 -19.50 9.00 4.53
CA GLY A 95 -18.34 9.76 4.01
C GLY A 95 -17.97 9.38 2.57
N ASP A 96 -16.68 9.33 2.25
CA ASP A 96 -16.18 8.89 0.93
C ASP A 96 -15.95 7.37 0.84
N THR A 97 -16.40 6.60 1.84
CA THR A 97 -16.16 5.16 1.90
C THR A 97 -16.86 4.46 0.73
N TYR A 98 -16.15 3.51 0.10
CA TYR A 98 -16.67 2.70 -1.01
C TYR A 98 -17.13 3.50 -2.25
N THR A 99 -16.54 4.68 -2.50
CA THR A 99 -16.81 5.49 -3.71
C THR A 99 -15.84 5.21 -4.87
N THR A 100 -14.76 4.47 -4.61
CA THR A 100 -13.73 4.15 -5.61
C THR A 100 -13.53 2.65 -5.76
N TYR A 101 -13.20 2.22 -6.96
CA TYR A 101 -12.86 0.84 -7.31
C TYR A 101 -11.43 0.77 -7.85
N ALA A 102 -10.72 -0.31 -7.57
CA ALA A 102 -9.41 -0.60 -8.15
C ALA A 102 -9.39 -2.05 -8.63
N ASP A 103 -9.18 -2.28 -9.91
CA ASP A 103 -8.99 -3.62 -10.45
C ASP A 103 -7.59 -4.14 -10.06
N VAL A 104 -7.55 -5.24 -9.31
CA VAL A 104 -6.32 -5.88 -8.84
C VAL A 104 -5.81 -6.96 -9.80
N GLY A 105 -6.53 -7.24 -10.90
CA GLY A 105 -6.16 -8.18 -11.96
C GLY A 105 -6.18 -9.65 -11.53
N ARG A 106 -6.90 -9.98 -10.46
CA ARG A 106 -7.02 -11.34 -9.90
C ARG A 106 -8.37 -11.53 -9.22
N ASP A 107 -8.87 -12.76 -9.23
CA ASP A 107 -10.18 -13.12 -8.68
C ASP A 107 -10.24 -13.09 -7.14
N THR A 108 -9.08 -13.16 -6.46
CA THR A 108 -9.01 -13.15 -4.99
C THR A 108 -8.35 -11.87 -4.49
N LEU A 109 -9.14 -11.02 -3.81
CA LEU A 109 -8.67 -9.81 -3.16
C LEU A 109 -7.99 -10.11 -1.81
N LEU A 110 -8.69 -10.80 -0.92
CA LEU A 110 -8.27 -11.07 0.46
C LEU A 110 -8.59 -12.53 0.82
N LEU A 111 -7.68 -13.17 1.55
CA LEU A 111 -7.93 -14.43 2.25
C LEU A 111 -7.89 -14.19 3.76
N VAL A 112 -8.97 -14.51 4.45
CA VAL A 112 -9.04 -14.46 5.91
C VAL A 112 -8.59 -15.81 6.46
N LEU A 113 -7.43 -15.85 7.10
CA LEU A 113 -6.90 -17.05 7.73
C LEU A 113 -7.21 -17.03 9.23
N THR A 114 -7.91 -18.05 9.72
CA THR A 114 -8.08 -18.32 11.15
C THR A 114 -7.36 -19.61 11.49
N ALA A 115 -6.62 -19.65 12.60
CA ALA A 115 -5.90 -20.83 13.05
C ALA A 115 -6.10 -21.06 14.56
N ALA A 116 -5.91 -22.30 14.99
CA ALA A 116 -5.97 -22.73 16.39
C ALA A 116 -4.97 -23.88 16.62
N PRO A 117 -4.49 -24.11 17.86
CA PRO A 117 -3.75 -25.32 18.21
C PRO A 117 -4.55 -26.59 17.88
N ARG A 118 -3.87 -27.72 17.66
CA ARG A 118 -4.53 -28.97 17.25
C ARG A 118 -5.53 -29.50 18.29
N ASP A 119 -5.28 -29.21 19.56
CA ASP A 119 -5.95 -29.75 20.74
C ASP A 119 -6.74 -28.70 21.54
N ALA A 120 -6.86 -27.47 21.03
CA ALA A 120 -7.58 -26.39 21.70
C ALA A 120 -8.41 -25.55 20.71
N LEU A 121 -9.60 -25.10 21.13
CA LEU A 121 -10.42 -24.13 20.39
C LEU A 121 -10.05 -22.69 20.79
N GLU A 122 -8.77 -22.39 20.75
CA GLU A 122 -8.23 -21.08 21.11
C GLU A 122 -7.70 -20.39 19.84
N PRO A 123 -8.03 -19.10 19.62
CA PRO A 123 -7.58 -18.39 18.44
C PRO A 123 -6.07 -18.19 18.48
N TYR A 124 -5.38 -18.62 17.43
CA TYR A 124 -4.00 -18.26 17.22
C TYR A 124 -3.91 -16.81 16.76
N THR A 125 -3.20 -15.98 17.51
CA THR A 125 -2.94 -14.58 17.15
C THR A 125 -1.55 -14.41 16.58
N TRP A 126 -1.43 -13.68 15.47
CA TRP A 126 -0.14 -13.30 14.91
C TRP A 126 0.27 -11.91 15.40
N TRP A 127 1.57 -11.72 15.55
CA TRP A 127 2.14 -10.39 15.74
C TRP A 127 2.64 -9.86 14.39
N TYR A 128 2.31 -8.61 14.09
CA TYR A 128 2.79 -7.88 12.92
C TYR A 128 3.44 -6.58 13.38
N PRO A 129 4.52 -6.14 12.72
CA PRO A 129 5.23 -4.92 13.12
C PRO A 129 4.43 -3.63 12.88
N ILE A 130 3.48 -3.66 11.94
CA ILE A 130 2.62 -2.54 11.54
C ILE A 130 1.25 -3.13 11.22
N VAL A 131 0.17 -2.47 11.67
CA VAL A 131 -1.23 -2.80 11.41
C VAL A 131 -1.95 -1.57 10.88
#